data_AF-A0A7S1D0A7-F1
#
_entry.id   AF-A0A7S1D0A7-F1
#
_cell.length_a   1.000
_cell.length_b   1.000
_cell.length_c   1.000
_cell.angle_alpha   90.00
_cell.angle_beta   90.00
_cell.angle_gamma   90.00
#
_symmetry.space_group_name_H-M   'P 1'
#
loop_
_entity.id
_entity.type
_entity.pdbx_description
1 polymer ?
#
loop_
_entity_poly.entity_id
_entity_poly.type
_entity_poly.pdbx_seq_one_letter_code
_entity_poly.pdbx_strand_id
1 'polypeptide(L)'
;CDHTFCRRHGDKAHSADVCCAQYDSIVQEETSARKGQSRTEKYLSKHTKPCSHCGAIITKIEGCNHMVCSKCHKDFCWVCGTHEWMSGDTVRHCHKCKARYLDERKITVGIAILLIPLSCLLLFVWILLLICTCCLCGTIFCQSNNINNKDTDEDDDDDDDDDDDNNFNNTSDNDEKMNPQDHVKIEIVVDDDDDDDSLNF
;
A
#
# COMPACT_ATOMS: atom_id res chain seq x y z
N CYS A 1 -25.31 -14.59 -59.26
CA CYS A 1 -25.24 -14.23 -57.83
C CYS A 1 -23.96 -13.42 -57.65
N ASP A 2 -24.07 -12.15 -57.28
CA ASP A 2 -22.94 -11.22 -57.21
C ASP A 2 -22.23 -11.30 -55.84
N HIS A 3 -21.83 -12.51 -55.44
CA HIS A 3 -21.11 -12.73 -54.18
C HIS A 3 -19.61 -12.58 -54.41
N THR A 4 -18.99 -11.65 -53.71
CA THR A 4 -17.54 -11.45 -53.71
C THR A 4 -16.90 -12.30 -52.61
N PHE A 5 -15.75 -12.90 -52.92
CA PHE A 5 -15.04 -13.79 -52.00
C PHE A 5 -13.53 -13.66 -52.23
N CYS A 6 -12.74 -13.95 -51.21
CA CYS A 6 -11.28 -14.01 -51.32
C CYS A 6 -10.88 -15.42 -51.72
N ARG A 7 -10.05 -15.59 -52.76
CA ARG A 7 -9.61 -16.93 -53.20
C ARG A 7 -8.85 -17.70 -52.11
N ARG A 8 -8.22 -16.99 -51.16
CA ARG A 8 -7.50 -17.58 -50.03
C ARG A 8 -8.39 -17.81 -48.81
N HIS A 9 -9.26 -16.85 -48.48
CA HIS A 9 -10.07 -16.89 -47.25
C HIS A 9 -11.53 -17.34 -47.47
N GLY A 10 -11.88 -17.74 -48.69
CA GLY A 10 -13.24 -18.12 -49.06
C GLY A 10 -14.20 -16.95 -48.91
N ASP A 11 -15.31 -17.16 -48.18
CA ASP A 11 -16.39 -16.19 -48.00
C ASP A 11 -16.00 -14.92 -47.24
N LYS A 12 -14.80 -14.87 -46.66
CA LYS A 12 -14.25 -13.67 -46.03
C LYS A 12 -13.64 -12.74 -47.07
N ALA A 13 -14.50 -12.00 -47.78
CA ALA A 13 -14.06 -10.95 -48.71
C ALA A 13 -13.45 -9.76 -47.95
N HIS A 14 -12.37 -9.20 -48.50
CA HIS A 14 -11.73 -7.97 -48.03
C HIS A 14 -11.36 -7.08 -49.22
N SER A 15 -11.12 -5.79 -48.96
CA SER A 15 -10.86 -4.79 -50.02
C SER A 15 -9.65 -5.18 -50.89
N ALA A 16 -9.67 -4.76 -52.15
CA ALA A 16 -8.58 -5.01 -53.11
C ALA A 16 -7.27 -4.30 -52.71
N ASP A 17 -7.40 -3.24 -51.94
CA ASP A 17 -6.31 -2.41 -51.39
C ASP A 17 -5.60 -3.07 -50.20
N VAL A 18 -6.15 -4.18 -49.67
CA VAL A 18 -5.57 -4.94 -48.55
C VAL A 18 -5.13 -6.31 -49.04
N CYS A 19 -3.83 -6.61 -48.93
CA CYS A 19 -3.35 -7.95 -49.27
C CYS A 19 -3.77 -8.96 -48.18
N CYS A 20 -3.92 -10.23 -48.55
CA CYS A 20 -4.35 -11.26 -47.61
C CYS A 20 -3.48 -11.37 -46.35
N ALA A 21 -2.17 -11.12 -46.44
CA ALA A 21 -1.29 -11.14 -45.26
C ALA A 21 -1.61 -10.02 -44.27
N GLN A 22 -1.94 -8.82 -44.76
CA GLN A 22 -2.39 -7.71 -43.93
C GLN A 22 -3.78 -7.98 -43.33
N TYR A 23 -4.67 -8.60 -44.11
CA TYR A 23 -5.98 -9.01 -43.62
C TYR A 23 -5.87 -10.01 -42.45
N ASP A 24 -4.99 -11.00 -42.54
CA ASP A 24 -4.78 -11.99 -41.47
C ASP A 24 -4.29 -11.34 -40.18
N SER A 25 -3.35 -10.38 -40.26
CA SER A 25 -2.88 -9.61 -39.10
C SER A 25 -4.01 -8.81 -38.44
N ILE A 26 -4.81 -8.10 -39.23
CA ILE A 26 -5.95 -7.32 -38.72
C ILE A 26 -6.96 -8.23 -38.01
N VAL A 27 -7.34 -9.35 -38.63
CA VAL A 27 -8.28 -10.30 -38.03
C VAL A 27 -7.70 -10.92 -36.75
N GLN A 28 -6.41 -11.22 -36.71
CA GLN A 28 -5.76 -11.74 -35.52
C GLN A 28 -5.78 -10.74 -34.36
N GLU A 29 -5.49 -9.46 -34.64
CA GLU A 29 -5.56 -8.38 -33.64
C GLU A 29 -6.99 -8.17 -33.14
N GLU A 30 -7.97 -8.07 -34.04
CA GLU A 30 -9.39 -7.91 -33.70
C GLU A 30 -9.92 -9.09 -32.87
N THR A 31 -9.55 -10.32 -33.24
CA THR A 31 -9.97 -11.51 -32.50
C THR A 31 -9.33 -11.58 -31.11
N SER A 32 -8.08 -11.17 -30.98
CA SER A 32 -7.37 -11.08 -29.71
C SER A 32 -7.97 -10.00 -28.81
N ALA A 33 -8.25 -8.81 -29.36
CA ALA A 33 -8.94 -7.73 -28.67
C ALA A 33 -10.33 -8.15 -28.19
N ARG A 34 -11.13 -8.82 -29.04
CA ARG A 34 -12.45 -9.34 -28.68
C ARG A 34 -12.39 -10.40 -27.58
N LYS A 35 -11.41 -11.32 -27.66
CA LYS A 35 -11.16 -12.30 -26.58
C LYS A 35 -10.78 -11.61 -25.27
N GLY A 36 -9.92 -10.59 -25.34
CA GLY A 36 -9.54 -9.76 -24.20
C GLY A 36 -10.74 -9.09 -23.54
N GLN A 37 -11.60 -8.42 -24.31
CA GLN A 37 -12.83 -7.80 -23.82
C GLN A 37 -13.75 -8.83 -23.14
N SER A 38 -13.93 -10.01 -23.74
CA SER A 38 -14.74 -11.08 -23.14
C SER A 38 -14.17 -11.59 -21.82
N ARG A 39 -12.85 -11.75 -21.69
CA ARG A 39 -12.19 -12.13 -20.42
C ARG A 39 -12.43 -11.07 -19.35
N THR A 40 -12.24 -9.80 -19.70
CA THR A 40 -12.45 -8.66 -18.79
C THR A 40 -13.90 -8.56 -18.30
N GLU A 41 -14.88 -8.71 -19.18
CA GLU A 41 -16.31 -8.71 -18.80
C GLU A 41 -16.67 -9.90 -17.88
N LYS A 42 -16.15 -11.09 -18.18
CA LYS A 42 -16.30 -12.27 -17.32
C LYS A 42 -15.67 -12.07 -15.95
N TYR A 43 -14.51 -11.41 -15.89
CA TYR A 43 -13.85 -11.09 -14.62
C TYR A 43 -14.66 -10.06 -13.82
N LEU A 44 -15.05 -8.96 -14.45
CA LEU A 44 -15.88 -7.91 -13.85
C LEU A 44 -17.19 -8.48 -13.28
N SER A 45 -17.90 -9.33 -14.03
CA SER A 45 -19.17 -9.91 -13.57
C SER A 45 -19.01 -10.87 -12.39
N LYS A 46 -17.89 -11.59 -12.29
CA LYS A 46 -17.60 -12.49 -11.17
C LYS A 46 -17.15 -11.76 -9.91
N HIS A 47 -16.34 -10.71 -10.09
CA HIS A 47 -15.66 -10.02 -8.99
C HIS A 47 -16.30 -8.69 -8.62
N THR A 48 -17.32 -8.21 -9.34
CA THR A 48 -17.99 -6.94 -9.00
C THR A 48 -19.49 -7.12 -8.88
N LYS A 49 -20.10 -6.41 -7.93
CA LYS A 49 -21.56 -6.35 -7.75
C LYS A 49 -21.99 -4.92 -7.40
N PRO A 50 -23.17 -4.47 -7.86
CA PRO A 50 -23.72 -3.21 -7.43
C PRO A 50 -24.21 -3.28 -5.98
N CYS A 51 -24.04 -2.19 -5.24
CA CYS A 51 -24.59 -2.03 -3.91
C CYS A 51 -26.12 -1.99 -3.98
N SER A 52 -26.80 -2.84 -3.21
CA SER A 52 -28.27 -2.87 -3.12
C SER A 52 -28.90 -1.58 -2.60
N HIS A 53 -28.15 -0.70 -1.93
CA HIS A 53 -28.68 0.57 -1.42
C HIS A 53 -28.39 1.77 -2.33
N CYS A 54 -27.20 1.88 -2.91
CA CYS A 54 -26.79 3.07 -3.66
C CYS A 54 -26.33 2.80 -5.10
N GLY A 55 -26.32 1.54 -5.55
CA GLY A 55 -25.90 1.16 -6.90
C GLY A 55 -24.40 1.26 -7.17
N ALA A 56 -23.58 1.67 -6.21
CA ALA A 56 -22.13 1.73 -6.38
C ALA A 56 -21.56 0.34 -6.71
N ILE A 57 -20.68 0.25 -7.71
CA ILE A 57 -19.98 -0.99 -8.02
C ILE A 57 -18.97 -1.29 -6.91
N ILE A 58 -19.05 -2.48 -6.35
CA ILE A 58 -18.19 -2.97 -5.28
C ILE A 58 -17.46 -4.20 -5.78
N THR A 59 -16.14 -4.21 -5.68
CA THR A 59 -15.30 -5.35 -5.99
C THR A 59 -15.21 -6.28 -4.78
N LYS A 60 -15.39 -7.59 -5.01
CA LYS A 60 -15.30 -8.66 -4.02
C LYS A 60 -13.92 -8.65 -3.36
N ILE A 61 -13.91 -8.70 -2.03
CA ILE A 61 -12.70 -8.98 -1.26
C ILE A 61 -12.62 -10.49 -1.08
N GLU A 62 -11.44 -11.07 -1.31
CA GLU A 62 -11.25 -12.51 -1.11
C GLU A 62 -11.28 -12.87 0.38
N GLY A 63 -11.76 -14.07 0.70
CA GLY A 63 -11.82 -14.57 2.08
C GLY A 63 -12.99 -14.10 2.95
N CYS A 64 -13.69 -13.01 2.60
CA CYS A 64 -14.83 -12.52 3.41
C CYS A 64 -16.07 -12.20 2.56
N ASN A 65 -17.22 -12.79 2.93
CA ASN A 65 -18.50 -12.53 2.26
C ASN A 65 -19.28 -11.37 2.89
N HIS A 66 -18.82 -10.83 4.03
CA HIS A 66 -19.38 -9.64 4.66
C HIS A 66 -18.63 -8.42 4.14
N MET A 67 -19.32 -7.56 3.41
CA MET A 67 -18.71 -6.42 2.74
C MET A 67 -19.42 -5.14 3.11
N VAL A 68 -18.69 -4.03 3.11
CA VAL A 68 -19.25 -2.71 3.40
C VAL A 68 -19.06 -1.80 2.21
N CYS A 69 -20.12 -1.12 1.79
CA CYS A 69 -20.06 -0.16 0.70
C CYS A 69 -19.26 1.09 1.09
N SER A 70 -18.20 1.42 0.35
CA SER A 70 -17.42 2.64 0.62
C SER A 70 -18.18 3.94 0.36
N LYS A 71 -19.27 3.92 -0.44
CA LYS A 71 -20.07 5.12 -0.73
C LYS A 71 -21.18 5.40 0.27
N CYS A 72 -21.88 4.36 0.73
CA CYS A 72 -23.04 4.52 1.64
C CYS A 72 -22.83 3.92 3.02
N HIS A 73 -21.66 3.34 3.28
CA HIS A 73 -21.21 2.73 4.53
C HIS A 73 -22.12 1.63 5.11
N LYS A 74 -23.06 1.13 4.30
CA LYS A 74 -23.90 -0.03 4.66
C LYS A 74 -23.18 -1.33 4.39
N ASP A 75 -23.31 -2.22 5.36
CA ASP A 75 -22.88 -3.60 5.30
C ASP A 75 -23.89 -4.46 4.54
N PHE A 76 -23.41 -5.43 3.76
CA PHE A 76 -24.24 -6.42 3.08
C PHE A 76 -23.52 -7.76 2.93
N CYS A 77 -24.30 -8.82 2.70
CA CYS A 77 -23.77 -10.15 2.42
C CYS A 77 -23.55 -10.32 0.91
N TRP A 78 -22.32 -10.59 0.49
CA TRP A 78 -21.94 -10.80 -0.91
C TRP A 78 -22.67 -11.97 -1.57
N VAL A 79 -22.88 -13.06 -0.82
CA VAL A 79 -23.62 -14.24 -1.29
C VAL A 79 -25.07 -13.88 -1.57
N CYS A 80 -25.70 -13.14 -0.66
CA CYS A 80 -27.10 -12.77 -0.77
C CYS A 80 -27.35 -11.56 -1.68
N GLY A 81 -26.34 -10.71 -1.89
CA GLY A 81 -26.41 -9.50 -2.72
C GLY A 81 -27.21 -8.35 -2.11
N THR A 82 -27.66 -8.45 -0.85
CA THR A 82 -28.53 -7.44 -0.22
C THR A 82 -28.15 -7.21 1.24
N HIS A 83 -28.42 -5.98 1.71
CA HIS A 83 -28.23 -5.54 3.09
C HIS A 83 -29.45 -5.83 3.97
N GLU A 84 -30.63 -6.06 3.39
CA GLU A 84 -31.92 -6.19 4.10
C GLU A 84 -31.93 -7.31 5.15
N TRP A 85 -31.16 -8.36 4.94
CA TRP A 85 -31.12 -9.53 5.82
C TRP A 85 -30.03 -9.46 6.89
N MET A 86 -29.27 -8.36 6.96
CA MET A 86 -28.15 -8.19 7.87
C MET A 86 -28.61 -7.60 9.21
N SER A 87 -28.12 -8.16 10.32
CA SER A 87 -28.44 -7.67 11.67
C SER A 87 -27.32 -7.98 12.67
N GLY A 88 -27.37 -7.34 13.83
CA GLY A 88 -26.32 -7.44 14.86
C GLY A 88 -25.25 -6.36 14.69
N ASP A 89 -24.43 -6.16 15.73
CA ASP A 89 -23.48 -5.05 15.79
C ASP A 89 -22.00 -5.50 15.72
N THR A 90 -21.52 -6.31 16.67
CA THR A 90 -20.16 -6.89 16.65
C THR A 90 -20.07 -8.15 15.79
N VAL A 91 -21.12 -8.97 15.85
CA VAL A 91 -21.29 -10.16 15.02
C VAL A 91 -22.46 -9.91 14.08
N ARG A 92 -22.16 -9.85 12.79
CA ARG A 92 -23.15 -9.62 11.74
C ARG A 92 -23.78 -10.94 11.35
N HIS A 93 -25.10 -10.99 11.39
CA HIS A 93 -25.91 -12.16 11.11
C HIS A 93 -26.66 -11.92 9.81
N CYS A 94 -26.56 -12.87 8.88
CA CYS A 94 -27.40 -12.87 7.68
C CYS A 94 -28.53 -13.89 7.84
N HIS A 95 -29.78 -13.42 7.90
CA HIS A 95 -30.94 -14.31 8.08
C HIS A 95 -31.20 -15.22 6.87
N LYS A 96 -30.82 -14.77 5.66
CA LYS A 96 -31.05 -15.49 4.42
C LYS A 96 -30.14 -16.71 4.27
N CYS A 97 -28.84 -16.57 4.50
CA CYS A 97 -27.89 -17.69 4.43
C CYS A 97 -27.52 -18.28 5.80
N LYS A 98 -28.09 -17.76 6.90
CA LYS A 98 -27.80 -18.14 8.30
C LYS A 98 -26.31 -18.02 8.69
N ALA A 99 -25.53 -17.31 7.89
CA ALA A 99 -24.11 -17.11 8.15
C ALA A 99 -23.89 -16.04 9.22
N ARG A 100 -22.79 -16.19 9.94
CA ARG A 100 -22.30 -15.23 10.93
C ARG A 100 -20.94 -14.72 10.48
N TYR A 101 -20.76 -13.41 10.52
CA TYR A 101 -19.55 -12.73 10.12
C TYR A 101 -19.04 -11.87 11.27
N LEU A 102 -17.76 -11.96 11.58
CA LEU A 102 -17.09 -11.12 12.55
C LEU A 102 -16.69 -9.82 11.86
N ASP A 103 -17.04 -8.66 12.43
CA ASP A 103 -16.62 -7.37 11.88
C ASP A 103 -15.17 -7.09 12.31
N GLU A 104 -14.22 -7.45 11.45
CA GLU A 104 -12.78 -7.28 11.68
C GLU A 104 -12.42 -5.83 12.04
N ARG A 105 -13.16 -4.83 11.53
CA ARG A 105 -12.90 -3.41 11.84
C ARG A 105 -13.07 -3.11 13.33
N LYS A 106 -14.09 -3.72 13.95
CA LYS A 106 -14.34 -3.53 15.39
C LYS A 106 -13.33 -4.29 16.24
N ILE A 107 -12.90 -5.46 15.78
CA ILE A 107 -11.88 -6.25 16.45
C ILE A 107 -10.54 -5.49 16.41
N THR A 108 -10.11 -5.01 15.25
CA THR A 108 -8.86 -4.27 15.09
C THR A 108 -8.85 -3.00 15.92
N VAL A 109 -9.95 -2.22 15.94
CA VAL A 109 -10.06 -1.03 16.79
C VAL A 109 -10.01 -1.42 18.28
N GLY A 110 -10.72 -2.47 18.69
CA GLY A 110 -10.70 -2.95 20.07
C GLY A 110 -9.31 -3.41 20.52
N ILE A 111 -8.61 -4.17 19.68
CA ILE A 111 -7.24 -4.62 19.95
C ILE A 111 -6.29 -3.41 20.03
N ALA A 112 -6.40 -2.46 19.10
CA ALA A 112 -5.57 -1.25 19.10
C ALA A 112 -5.75 -0.43 20.39
N ILE A 113 -6.99 -0.24 20.85
CA ILE A 113 -7.30 0.48 22.10
C ILE A 113 -6.62 -0.16 23.32
N LEU A 114 -6.42 -1.48 23.33
CA LEU A 114 -5.76 -2.19 24.43
C LEU A 114 -4.22 -2.23 24.28
N LEU A 115 -3.73 -2.41 23.04
CA LEU A 115 -2.29 -2.54 22.78
C LEU A 115 -1.54 -1.20 22.81
N ILE A 116 -2.15 -0.11 22.38
CA ILE A 116 -1.54 1.24 22.41
C ILE A 116 -1.19 1.70 23.83
N PRO A 117 -2.10 1.67 24.83
CA PRO A 117 -1.74 2.09 26.19
C PRO A 117 -0.71 1.15 26.81
N LEU A 118 -0.80 -0.16 26.53
CA LEU A 118 0.18 -1.13 27.01
C LEU A 118 1.58 -0.85 26.42
N SER A 119 1.66 -0.59 25.11
CA SER A 119 2.93 -0.26 24.46
C SER A 119 3.50 1.08 24.97
N CYS A 120 2.66 2.09 25.17
CA CYS A 120 3.06 3.36 25.79
C CYS A 120 3.64 3.16 27.21
N LEU A 121 3.00 2.33 28.03
CA LEU A 121 3.50 2.02 29.38
C LEU A 121 4.83 1.27 29.35
N LEU A 122 4.98 0.29 28.45
CA LEU A 122 6.24 -0.44 28.28
C LEU A 122 7.37 0.48 27.82
N LEU A 123 7.09 1.40 26.89
CA LEU A 123 8.06 2.42 26.46
C LEU A 123 8.44 3.35 27.60
N PHE A 124 7.47 3.81 28.40
CA PHE A 124 7.72 4.66 29.55
C PHE A 124 8.62 3.96 30.58
N VAL A 125 8.32 2.70 30.92
CA VAL A 125 9.16 1.90 31.83
C VAL A 125 10.57 1.74 31.27
N TRP A 126 10.71 1.47 29.97
CA TRP A 126 12.01 1.35 29.32
C TRP A 126 12.83 2.66 29.37
N ILE A 127 12.18 3.81 29.14
CA ILE A 127 12.82 5.13 29.26
C ILE A 127 13.29 5.37 30.70
N LEU A 128 12.47 5.05 31.70
CA LEU A 128 12.86 5.18 33.12
C LEU A 128 14.05 4.30 33.47
N LEU A 129 14.10 3.07 32.94
CA LEU A 129 15.24 2.18 33.12
C LEU A 129 16.51 2.76 32.46
N LEU A 130 16.40 3.30 31.24
CA LEU A 130 17.52 3.96 30.58
C LEU A 130 18.04 5.15 31.40
N ILE A 131 17.15 6.02 31.88
CA ILE A 131 17.51 7.16 32.73
C ILE A 131 18.20 6.67 34.01
N CYS A 132 17.65 5.66 34.67
CA CYS A 132 18.23 5.07 35.89
C CYS A 132 19.64 4.52 35.62
N THR A 133 19.83 3.77 34.52
CA THR A 133 21.15 3.27 34.14
C THR A 133 22.13 4.40 33.83
N CYS A 134 21.71 5.48 33.16
CA CYS A 134 22.55 6.64 32.91
C CYS A 134 22.97 7.33 34.21
N CYS A 135 22.06 7.50 35.17
CA CYS A 135 22.37 8.10 36.48
C CYS A 135 23.31 7.22 37.30
N LEU A 136 23.15 5.90 37.26
CA LEU A 136 24.02 4.94 37.95
C LEU A 136 25.39 4.77 37.26
N CYS A 137 25.50 5.00 35.96
CA CYS A 137 26.77 4.99 35.23
C CYS A 137 27.51 6.33 35.32
N GLY A 138 26.80 7.46 35.46
CA GLY A 138 27.39 8.79 35.66
C GLY A 138 28.20 8.89 36.95
N THR A 139 27.80 8.16 38.00
CA THR A 139 28.60 8.06 39.23
C THR A 139 29.87 7.21 39.04
N ILE A 140 29.90 6.31 38.06
CA ILE A 140 31.09 5.51 37.74
C ILE A 140 32.11 6.29 36.89
N PHE A 141 31.65 7.21 36.01
CA PHE A 141 32.54 8.01 35.15
C PHE A 141 32.93 9.39 35.71
N CYS A 142 32.18 9.97 36.65
CA CYS A 142 32.55 11.26 37.26
C CYS A 142 33.73 11.18 38.25
N GLN A 143 34.22 9.98 38.61
CA GLN A 143 35.34 9.84 39.54
C GLN A 143 36.72 9.76 38.87
N SER A 144 36.80 9.75 37.53
CA SER A 144 38.07 9.65 36.80
C SER A 144 38.71 10.98 36.39
N ASN A 145 38.06 12.14 36.60
CA ASN A 145 38.63 13.46 36.28
C ASN A 145 38.86 14.35 37.52
N ASN A 146 39.19 13.76 38.68
CA ASN A 146 39.64 14.53 39.84
C ASN A 146 40.90 13.93 40.49
N ILE A 147 41.93 13.74 39.68
CA ILE A 147 43.33 13.71 40.12
C ILE A 147 44.10 14.47 39.03
N ASN A 148 44.79 15.54 39.40
CA ASN A 148 45.59 16.48 38.58
C ASN A 148 44.96 17.87 38.36
N ASN A 149 44.57 18.55 39.43
CA ASN A 149 45.01 19.95 39.54
C ASN A 149 44.96 20.37 41.01
N LYS A 150 46.11 20.29 41.66
CA LYS A 150 46.36 20.93 42.94
C LYS A 150 47.62 21.76 42.77
N ASP A 151 47.57 22.95 43.37
CA ASP A 151 48.66 23.91 43.58
C ASP A 151 48.88 24.79 42.32
N THR A 152 48.74 26.12 42.34
CA THR A 152 49.11 27.12 43.36
C THR A 152 48.24 28.39 43.30
N ASP A 153 48.10 29.01 44.47
CA ASP A 153 47.46 30.30 44.80
C ASP A 153 48.21 31.56 44.27
N GLU A 154 47.63 32.74 44.56
CA GLU A 154 48.12 34.15 44.44
C GLU A 154 47.87 34.83 43.08
N ASP A 155 47.37 36.07 42.91
CA ASP A 155 46.82 37.15 43.75
C ASP A 155 46.06 38.13 42.80
N ASP A 156 45.12 38.90 43.35
CA ASP A 156 44.69 40.27 43.04
C ASP A 156 44.79 40.87 41.60
N ASP A 157 43.66 41.33 41.05
CA ASP A 157 43.39 42.75 40.75
C ASP A 157 42.36 42.94 39.61
N ASP A 158 41.37 43.79 39.95
CA ASP A 158 40.68 44.80 39.18
C ASP A 158 39.78 44.47 37.96
N ASP A 159 38.59 45.08 38.09
CA ASP A 159 37.52 45.28 37.13
C ASP A 159 37.98 46.06 35.87
N ASP A 160 37.12 45.96 34.85
CA ASP A 160 36.98 46.85 33.69
C ASP A 160 38.09 46.78 32.63
N ASP A 161 37.76 46.24 31.46
CA ASP A 161 37.47 47.09 30.29
C ASP A 161 37.16 46.26 29.05
N ASP A 162 36.24 46.82 28.27
CA ASP A 162 35.95 46.50 26.88
C ASP A 162 37.25 46.34 26.06
N ASP A 163 37.28 45.39 25.12
CA ASP A 163 37.42 45.81 23.73
C ASP A 163 37.34 44.65 22.74
N ASP A 164 36.83 45.09 21.60
CA ASP A 164 36.54 44.43 20.36
C ASP A 164 37.70 43.67 19.70
N ASP A 165 37.24 42.94 18.69
CA ASP A 165 37.92 42.72 17.41
C ASP A 165 38.81 41.49 17.25
N ASN A 166 38.19 40.52 16.55
CA ASN A 166 38.58 40.16 15.19
C ASN A 166 40.07 39.82 14.97
N ASN A 167 40.31 38.60 14.50
CA ASN A 167 40.39 38.33 13.06
C ASN A 167 41.31 37.14 12.76
N PHE A 168 40.94 36.41 11.70
CA PHE A 168 41.82 35.67 10.78
C PHE A 168 42.58 34.45 11.36
N ASN A 169 42.57 33.27 10.74
CA ASN A 169 42.30 32.95 9.35
C ASN A 169 42.22 31.43 9.13
N ASN A 170 41.35 31.04 8.19
CA ASN A 170 41.53 30.13 7.04
C ASN A 170 42.44 28.89 7.23
N THR A 171 42.05 27.69 6.79
CA THR A 171 41.73 27.37 5.39
C THR A 171 41.11 25.97 5.27
N SER A 172 40.18 25.86 4.31
CA SER A 172 40.00 24.77 3.34
C SER A 172 39.84 23.33 3.83
N ASP A 173 38.70 22.71 3.52
CA ASP A 173 38.65 21.82 2.36
C ASP A 173 37.20 21.54 1.93
N ASN A 174 37.04 21.50 0.61
CA ASN A 174 35.80 21.19 -0.12
C ASN A 174 35.44 19.72 0.08
N ASP A 175 34.15 19.37 -0.02
CA ASP A 175 33.74 18.25 -0.88
C ASP A 175 32.22 18.24 -1.13
N GLU A 176 31.90 17.51 -2.19
CA GLU A 176 30.87 17.76 -3.17
C GLU A 176 29.52 17.06 -2.87
N LYS A 177 28.43 17.70 -3.34
CA LYS A 177 27.11 17.18 -3.77
C LYS A 177 26.74 15.71 -3.50
N MET A 178 25.50 15.46 -3.06
CA MET A 178 24.54 14.61 -3.81
C MET A 178 23.10 14.71 -3.26
N ASN A 179 22.13 14.91 -4.16
CA ASN A 179 20.69 14.71 -3.97
C ASN A 179 20.34 13.23 -4.25
N PRO A 180 19.27 12.68 -3.65
CA PRO A 180 18.45 11.75 -4.40
C PRO A 180 16.94 12.03 -4.27
N GLN A 181 16.32 12.30 -5.43
CA GLN A 181 14.90 12.05 -5.67
C GLN A 181 14.77 10.64 -6.26
N ASP A 182 14.18 9.70 -5.53
CA ASP A 182 13.82 8.39 -6.08
C ASP A 182 12.35 8.37 -6.51
N HIS A 183 12.16 8.28 -7.83
CA HIS A 183 10.90 7.94 -8.48
C HIS A 183 10.71 6.41 -8.44
N VAL A 184 9.64 5.95 -7.79
CA VAL A 184 9.24 4.54 -7.83
C VAL A 184 8.61 4.22 -9.19
N LYS A 185 9.30 3.41 -9.99
CA LYS A 185 8.80 2.81 -11.23
C LYS A 185 8.05 1.53 -10.87
N ILE A 186 6.73 1.51 -11.05
CA ILE A 186 5.91 0.30 -10.90
C ILE A 186 5.84 -0.38 -12.28
N GLU A 187 6.47 -1.53 -12.40
CA GLU A 187 6.42 -2.40 -13.57
C GLU A 187 5.34 -3.46 -13.32
N ILE A 188 4.29 -3.44 -14.14
CA ILE A 188 3.21 -4.43 -14.08
C ILE A 188 3.65 -5.60 -14.95
N VAL A 189 4.05 -6.69 -14.31
CA VAL A 189 4.27 -7.99 -14.97
C VAL A 189 2.88 -8.57 -15.24
N VAL A 190 2.59 -8.86 -16.51
CA VAL A 190 1.41 -9.61 -16.94
C VAL A 190 1.90 -11.04 -17.13
N ASP A 191 1.48 -11.94 -16.24
CA ASP A 191 1.72 -13.36 -16.40
C ASP A 191 0.72 -13.91 -17.43
N ASP A 192 1.25 -14.32 -18.58
CA ASP A 192 0.51 -15.04 -19.62
C ASP A 192 0.40 -16.52 -19.22
N ASP A 193 -0.63 -16.85 -18.43
CA ASP A 193 -1.04 -18.25 -18.23
C ASP A 193 -1.80 -18.72 -19.48
N ASP A 194 -1.08 -19.40 -20.37
CA ASP A 194 -1.60 -20.19 -21.49
C ASP A 194 -2.21 -21.50 -20.97
N ASP A 195 -3.49 -21.48 -20.60
CA ASP A 195 -4.28 -22.72 -20.42
C ASP A 195 -4.73 -23.25 -21.79
N ASP A 196 -3.98 -24.23 -22.29
CA ASP A 196 -4.31 -25.13 -23.39
C ASP A 196 -5.44 -26.10 -22.99
N ASP A 197 -6.69 -25.70 -23.20
CA ASP A 197 -7.80 -26.64 -23.24
C ASP A 197 -8.02 -27.13 -24.68
N SER A 198 -7.22 -28.12 -25.01
CA SER A 198 -7.46 -29.14 -26.03
C SER A 198 -8.92 -29.63 -26.03
N LEU A 199 -9.69 -29.15 -27.00
CA LEU A 199 -10.95 -29.77 -27.40
C LEU A 199 -10.63 -31.09 -28.11
N ASN A 200 -10.72 -32.20 -27.37
CA ASN A 200 -10.83 -33.52 -27.99
C ASN A 200 -12.23 -33.70 -28.60
N PHE A 201 -12.18 -34.19 -29.84
CA PHE A 201 -13.25 -34.57 -30.76
C PHE A 201 -14.44 -35.32 -30.15
#